data_AF-Q4K9Y8-F1
#
_entry.id   AF-Q4K9Y8-F1
#
_cell.length_a   1.000
_cell.length_b   1.000
_cell.length_c   1.000
_cell.angle_alpha   90.00
_cell.angle_beta   90.00
_cell.angle_gamma   90.00
#
_symmetry.space_group_name_H-M   'P 1'
#
loop_
_entity.id
_entity.type
_entity.pdbx_description
1 polymer ?
#
loop_
_entity_poly.entity_id
_entity_poly.type
_entity_poly.pdbx_seq_one_letter_code
_entity_poly.pdbx_strand_id
1 'polypeptide(L)'
;MKKLVPDPPLSLPGQFRTLEHDIDTQRIRMALAVNNAESSILNSQKDTVPTSVGHHSMFSVRPGINAEEALVHVSLLLDCAVQVSDEITERASGVERGLIWSMIHSVEMARAVVDSLLDANRPAQPR
;
A
#
# COMPACT_ATOMS: atom_id res chain seq x y z
N MET A 1 27.03 22.65 -40.99
CA MET A 1 27.61 22.15 -39.72
C MET A 1 26.48 22.01 -38.72
N LYS A 2 25.89 20.81 -38.58
CA LYS A 2 24.80 20.57 -37.61
C LYS A 2 25.44 20.39 -36.24
N LYS A 3 25.33 21.40 -35.38
CA LYS A 3 25.72 21.32 -33.98
C LYS A 3 24.92 20.17 -33.35
N LEU A 4 25.62 19.08 -33.07
CA LEU A 4 25.12 17.94 -32.30
C LEU A 4 24.76 18.50 -30.93
N VAL A 5 23.46 18.71 -30.70
CA VAL A 5 22.95 19.02 -29.37
C VAL A 5 23.28 17.82 -28.50
N PRO A 6 23.98 17.97 -27.36
CA PRO A 6 24.26 16.85 -26.48
C PRO A 6 22.93 16.26 -26.00
N ASP A 7 22.78 14.94 -26.13
CA ASP A 7 21.62 14.23 -25.60
C ASP A 7 21.44 14.57 -24.10
N PRO A 8 20.20 14.80 -23.65
CA PRO A 8 19.93 15.00 -22.23
C PRO A 8 20.41 13.77 -21.45
N PRO A 9 20.92 13.94 -20.21
CA PRO A 9 21.38 12.80 -19.44
C PRO A 9 20.24 11.81 -19.26
N LEU A 10 20.48 10.56 -19.66
CA LEU A 10 19.57 9.45 -19.37
C LEU A 10 19.43 9.36 -17.85
N SER A 11 18.27 9.77 -17.34
CA SER A 11 17.89 9.55 -15.95
C SER A 11 18.00 8.06 -15.66
N LEU A 12 18.85 7.72 -14.68
CA LEU A 12 19.03 6.34 -14.25
C LEU A 12 17.71 5.78 -13.70
N PRO A 13 17.42 4.49 -13.89
CA PRO A 13 16.35 3.81 -13.17
C PRO A 13 16.55 4.04 -11.66
N GLY A 14 15.52 4.48 -10.95
CA GLY A 14 15.55 4.76 -9.51
C GLY A 14 15.59 6.24 -9.09
N GLN A 15 15.61 7.20 -10.02
CA GLN A 15 15.72 8.63 -9.66
C GLN A 15 14.50 9.22 -8.91
N PHE A 16 13.37 8.50 -8.87
CA PHE A 16 12.16 8.90 -8.14
C PHE A 16 11.97 8.16 -6.81
N ARG A 17 12.74 7.10 -6.54
CA ARG A 17 12.91 6.56 -5.19
C ARG A 17 13.80 7.49 -4.41
N THR A 18 13.21 8.52 -3.80
CA THR A 18 13.93 9.33 -2.83
C THR A 18 14.47 8.38 -1.77
N LEU A 19 15.80 8.36 -1.57
CA LEU A 19 16.47 7.65 -0.47
C LEU A 19 15.77 7.89 0.88
N GLU A 20 15.14 9.06 1.01
CA GLU A 20 14.27 9.46 2.10
C GLU A 20 13.11 8.49 2.35
N HIS A 21 12.40 8.02 1.32
CA HIS A 21 11.30 7.07 1.48
C HIS A 21 11.76 5.71 2.00
N ASP A 22 12.90 5.22 1.54
CA ASP A 22 13.47 3.96 2.03
C ASP A 22 13.94 4.12 3.49
N ILE A 23 14.56 5.27 3.83
CA ILE A 23 14.93 5.61 5.19
C ILE A 23 13.70 5.70 6.09
N ASP A 24 12.64 6.34 5.65
CA ASP A 24 11.41 6.52 6.43
C ASP A 24 10.70 5.19 6.64
N THR A 25 10.61 4.37 5.59
CA THR A 25 10.07 3.01 5.68
C THR A 25 10.88 2.18 6.67
N GLN A 26 12.20 2.28 6.62
CA GLN A 26 13.10 1.56 7.52
C GLN A 26 13.00 2.07 8.96
N ARG A 27 12.84 3.38 9.16
CA ARG A 27 12.59 4.00 10.47
C ARG A 27 11.28 3.52 11.08
N ILE A 28 10.20 3.49 10.30
CA ILE A 28 8.90 2.98 10.74
C ILE A 28 9.03 1.51 11.13
N ARG A 29 9.70 0.68 10.31
CA ARG A 29 9.96 -0.74 10.63
C ARG A 29 10.76 -0.90 11.92
N MET A 30 11.81 -0.11 12.13
CA MET A 30 12.61 -0.16 13.37
C MET A 30 11.79 0.30 14.58
N ALA A 31 10.99 1.36 14.45
CA ALA A 31 10.12 1.85 15.52
C ALA A 31 9.05 0.81 15.91
N LEU A 32 8.44 0.14 14.92
CA LEU A 32 7.48 -0.93 15.15
C LEU A 32 8.13 -2.15 15.82
N ALA A 33 9.35 -2.52 15.40
CA ALA A 33 10.10 -3.63 16.00
C ALA A 33 10.53 -3.34 17.45
N VAL A 34 10.88 -2.09 17.78
CA VAL A 34 11.24 -1.66 19.14
C VAL A 34 10.02 -1.63 20.05
N ASN A 35 8.83 -1.30 19.54
CA ASN A 35 7.58 -1.26 20.29
C ASN A 35 6.88 -2.63 20.39
N ASN A 36 7.61 -3.74 20.48
CA ASN A 36 7.09 -5.12 20.60
C ASN A 36 6.13 -5.38 21.80
N ALA A 37 5.79 -4.37 22.61
CA ALA A 37 4.61 -4.39 23.48
C ALA A 37 3.26 -4.44 22.70
N GLU A 38 3.28 -4.13 21.40
CA GLU A 38 2.14 -4.10 20.48
C GLU A 38 1.59 -5.48 20.10
N SER A 39 2.34 -6.58 20.30
CA SER A 39 1.79 -7.93 20.09
C SER A 39 0.59 -8.18 21.01
N SER A 40 0.57 -7.59 22.21
CA SER A 40 -0.61 -7.61 23.10
C SER A 40 -1.79 -6.78 22.59
N ILE A 41 -1.53 -5.70 21.82
CA ILE A 41 -2.56 -4.83 21.23
C ILE A 41 -3.14 -5.49 19.98
N LEU A 42 -2.30 -6.05 19.10
CA LEU A 42 -2.69 -6.82 17.92
C LEU A 42 -3.49 -8.08 18.31
N ASN A 43 -3.08 -8.79 19.36
CA ASN A 43 -3.84 -9.93 19.89
C ASN A 43 -5.20 -9.55 20.50
N SER A 44 -5.39 -8.28 20.85
CA SER A 44 -6.65 -7.73 21.37
C SER A 44 -7.57 -7.20 20.25
N GLN A 45 -7.02 -6.98 19.04
CA GLN A 45 -7.82 -6.56 17.90
C GLN A 45 -8.68 -7.72 17.39
N LYS A 46 -9.91 -7.38 17.01
CA LYS A 46 -10.82 -8.37 16.43
C LYS A 46 -10.39 -8.72 15.00
N ASP A 47 -10.66 -9.97 14.63
CA ASP A 47 -10.48 -10.45 13.26
C ASP A 47 -11.30 -9.61 12.26
N THR A 48 -10.88 -9.62 10.99
CA THR A 48 -11.59 -8.96 9.90
C THR A 48 -13.07 -9.33 9.92
N VAL A 49 -13.95 -8.32 9.84
CA VAL A 49 -15.38 -8.54 9.65
C VAL A 49 -15.73 -8.42 8.17
N PRO A 50 -16.84 -9.02 7.71
CA PRO A 50 -17.29 -8.79 6.34
C PRO A 50 -17.55 -7.30 6.16
N THR A 51 -16.77 -6.64 5.31
CA THR A 51 -17.03 -5.24 4.96
C THR A 51 -18.35 -5.19 4.19
N SER A 52 -19.27 -4.32 4.63
CA SER A 52 -20.48 -4.04 3.87
C SER A 52 -20.08 -3.53 2.50
N VAL A 53 -20.30 -4.36 1.49
CA VAL A 53 -19.98 -4.04 0.09
C VAL A 53 -20.91 -2.91 -0.33
N GLY A 54 -20.47 -1.67 -0.18
CA GLY A 54 -21.16 -0.53 -0.79
C GLY A 54 -21.28 -0.77 -2.30
N HIS A 55 -22.28 -0.17 -2.96
CA HIS A 55 -22.54 -0.36 -4.39
C HIS A 55 -21.34 -0.06 -5.33
N HIS A 56 -20.25 0.54 -4.80
CA HIS A 56 -19.02 0.84 -5.52
C HIS A 56 -17.81 -0.01 -5.09
N SER A 57 -17.98 -0.92 -4.13
CA SER A 57 -16.90 -1.80 -3.67
C SER A 57 -16.70 -2.91 -4.70
N MET A 58 -15.54 -2.90 -5.35
CA MET A 58 -15.18 -3.83 -6.43
C MET A 58 -14.84 -5.25 -5.92
N PHE A 59 -14.55 -5.39 -4.62
CA PHE A 59 -14.15 -6.65 -3.98
C PHE A 59 -14.49 -6.64 -2.48
N SER A 60 -14.62 -7.82 -1.88
CA SER A 60 -14.96 -8.01 -0.46
C SER A 60 -13.82 -8.69 0.30
N VAL A 61 -13.63 -8.30 1.57
CA VAL A 61 -12.60 -8.87 2.45
C VAL A 61 -13.13 -10.12 3.14
N ARG A 62 -12.32 -11.19 3.13
CA ARG A 62 -12.68 -12.45 3.80
C ARG A 62 -12.72 -12.22 5.31
N PRO A 63 -13.82 -12.58 6.00
CA PRO A 63 -13.91 -12.42 7.45
C PRO A 63 -13.06 -13.47 8.18
N GLY A 64 -12.74 -13.19 9.45
CA GLY A 64 -12.01 -14.11 10.33
C GLY A 64 -10.52 -14.21 10.04
N ILE A 65 -9.94 -13.26 9.31
CA ILE A 65 -8.48 -13.12 9.19
C ILE A 65 -8.01 -12.31 10.41
N ASN A 66 -7.00 -12.84 11.10
CA ASN A 66 -6.42 -12.15 12.24
C ASN A 66 -5.86 -10.78 11.83
N ALA A 67 -5.90 -9.81 12.74
CA ALA A 67 -5.53 -8.43 12.43
C ALA A 67 -4.07 -8.29 11.98
N GLU A 68 -3.16 -9.10 12.53
CA GLU A 68 -1.74 -9.09 12.18
C GLU A 68 -1.50 -9.52 10.72
N GLU A 69 -2.04 -10.68 10.32
CA GLU A 69 -1.97 -11.24 8.97
C GLU A 69 -2.67 -10.33 7.95
N ALA A 70 -3.81 -9.74 8.32
CA ALA A 70 -4.47 -8.74 7.51
C ALA A 70 -3.58 -7.51 7.26
N LEU A 71 -2.90 -6.99 8.29
CA LEU A 71 -1.98 -5.86 8.17
C LEU A 71 -0.71 -6.21 7.38
N VAL A 72 -0.21 -7.45 7.48
CA VAL A 72 0.87 -7.95 6.62
C VAL A 72 0.46 -7.92 5.15
N HIS A 73 -0.77 -8.36 4.83
CA HIS A 73 -1.29 -8.28 3.46
C HIS A 73 -1.49 -6.85 2.98
N VAL A 74 -1.94 -5.92 3.83
CA VAL A 74 -2.00 -4.49 3.52
C VAL A 74 -0.61 -3.96 3.16
N SER A 75 0.40 -4.29 3.95
CA SER A 75 1.79 -3.89 3.72
C SER A 75 2.30 -4.37 2.36
N LEU A 76 2.04 -5.64 2.01
CA LEU A 76 2.39 -6.20 0.70
C LEU A 76 1.70 -5.48 -0.45
N LEU A 77 0.39 -5.19 -0.33
CA LEU A 77 -0.37 -4.49 -1.35
C LEU A 77 0.17 -3.07 -1.59
N LEU A 78 0.52 -2.36 -0.53
CA LEU A 78 1.13 -1.03 -0.62
C LEU A 78 2.53 -1.09 -1.24
N ASP A 79 3.34 -2.10 -0.90
CA ASP A 79 4.66 -2.29 -1.53
C ASP A 79 4.54 -2.57 -3.04
N CYS A 80 3.56 -3.39 -3.45
CA CYS A 80 3.24 -3.59 -4.86
C CYS A 80 2.82 -2.28 -5.55
N ALA A 81 1.99 -1.45 -4.89
CA ALA A 81 1.60 -0.15 -5.43
C ALA A 81 2.82 0.76 -5.65
N VAL A 82 3.75 0.78 -4.69
CA VAL A 82 5.02 1.55 -4.80
C VAL A 82 5.86 1.04 -5.97
N GLN A 83 6.10 -0.27 -6.08
CA GLN A 83 6.89 -0.83 -7.18
C GLN A 83 6.28 -0.50 -8.56
N VAL A 84 4.95 -0.59 -8.68
CA VAL A 84 4.26 -0.23 -9.92
C VAL A 84 4.36 1.27 -10.19
N SER A 85 4.35 2.12 -9.16
CA SER A 85 4.55 3.57 -9.30
C SER A 85 5.95 3.93 -9.79
N ASP A 86 6.98 3.19 -9.35
CA ASP A 86 8.35 3.39 -9.85
C ASP A 86 8.44 3.01 -11.31
N GLU A 87 7.88 1.86 -11.68
CA GLU A 87 7.87 1.37 -13.06
C GLU A 87 7.17 2.36 -14.01
N ILE A 88 6.09 2.99 -13.54
CA ILE A 88 5.39 4.05 -14.28
C ILE A 88 6.33 5.25 -14.49
N THR A 89 6.98 5.68 -13.42
CA THR A 89 7.78 6.90 -13.45
C THR A 89 9.08 6.72 -14.24
N GLU A 90 9.65 5.50 -14.26
CA GLU A 90 10.83 5.15 -15.05
C GLU A 90 10.54 4.99 -16.55
N ARG A 91 9.37 4.47 -16.92
CA ARG A 91 9.08 4.14 -18.32
C ARG A 91 8.58 5.31 -19.15
N ALA A 92 8.07 6.39 -18.53
CA ALA A 92 7.75 7.72 -19.09
C ALA A 92 7.24 7.76 -20.55
N SER A 93 6.63 6.67 -21.03
CA SER A 93 6.30 6.47 -22.45
C SER A 93 4.88 6.92 -22.76
N GLY A 94 4.11 7.33 -21.75
CA GLY A 94 2.74 7.82 -21.89
C GLY A 94 1.68 6.74 -22.14
N VAL A 95 2.03 5.45 -22.12
CA VAL A 95 1.12 4.31 -22.41
C VAL A 95 1.09 3.32 -21.25
N GLU A 96 1.01 3.81 -20.02
CA GLU A 96 1.10 2.97 -18.81
C GLU A 96 -0.24 2.82 -18.10
N ARG A 97 -1.34 3.01 -18.83
CA ARG A 97 -2.70 2.90 -18.31
C ARG A 97 -2.90 1.59 -17.53
N GLY A 98 -2.34 0.48 -17.99
CA GLY A 98 -2.41 -0.81 -17.30
C GLY A 98 -1.68 -0.82 -15.94
N LEU A 99 -0.50 -0.21 -15.87
CA LEU A 99 0.26 -0.09 -14.62
C LEU A 99 -0.46 0.85 -13.64
N ILE A 100 -0.98 1.98 -14.13
CA ILE A 100 -1.76 2.92 -13.29
C ILE A 100 -2.97 2.20 -12.69
N TRP A 101 -3.71 1.43 -13.49
CA TRP A 101 -4.84 0.63 -13.00
C TRP A 101 -4.40 -0.43 -11.99
N SER A 102 -3.26 -1.09 -12.21
CA SER A 102 -2.70 -2.06 -11.26
C SER A 102 -2.34 -1.42 -9.91
N MET A 103 -1.72 -0.23 -9.93
CA MET A 103 -1.39 0.53 -8.72
C MET A 103 -2.67 0.94 -7.97
N ILE A 104 -3.67 1.48 -8.67
CA ILE A 104 -4.95 1.88 -8.08
C ILE A 104 -5.61 0.67 -7.40
N HIS A 105 -5.65 -0.47 -8.06
CA HIS A 105 -6.27 -1.68 -7.50
C HIS A 105 -5.57 -2.15 -6.22
N SER A 106 -4.23 -2.14 -6.19
CA SER A 106 -3.47 -2.50 -4.98
C SER A 106 -3.80 -1.56 -3.81
N VAL A 107 -3.95 -0.26 -4.05
CA VAL A 107 -4.32 0.72 -3.02
C VAL A 107 -5.77 0.55 -2.57
N GLU A 108 -6.71 0.34 -3.49
CA GLU A 108 -8.10 0.07 -3.15
C GLU A 108 -8.20 -1.18 -2.27
N MET A 109 -7.49 -2.25 -2.62
CA MET A 109 -7.46 -3.50 -1.86
C MET A 109 -6.92 -3.32 -0.45
N ALA A 110 -5.81 -2.60 -0.30
CA ALA A 110 -5.26 -2.24 0.99
C ALA A 110 -6.30 -1.47 1.84
N ARG A 111 -6.97 -0.49 1.23
CA ARG A 111 -7.99 0.33 1.90
C ARG A 111 -9.17 -0.50 2.40
N ALA A 112 -9.69 -1.45 1.61
CA ALA A 112 -10.82 -2.25 2.07
C ALA A 112 -10.46 -3.17 3.25
N VAL A 113 -9.24 -3.70 3.28
CA VAL A 113 -8.76 -4.51 4.42
C VAL A 113 -8.65 -3.64 5.67
N VAL A 114 -8.15 -2.41 5.55
CA VAL A 114 -8.12 -1.46 6.67
C VAL A 114 -9.54 -1.10 7.14
N ASP A 115 -10.45 -0.80 6.22
CA ASP A 115 -11.86 -0.51 6.54
C ASP A 115 -12.53 -1.71 7.26
N SER A 116 -12.24 -2.94 6.82
CA SER A 116 -12.70 -4.17 7.50
C SER A 116 -12.22 -4.27 8.94
N LEU A 117 -10.93 -3.99 9.20
CA LEU A 117 -10.37 -4.02 10.55
C LEU A 117 -10.94 -2.90 11.43
N LEU A 118 -11.15 -1.71 10.88
CA LEU A 118 -11.77 -0.59 11.61
C LEU A 118 -13.22 -0.88 11.98
N ASP A 119 -13.99 -1.49 11.08
CA ASP A 119 -15.37 -1.88 11.36
C ASP A 119 -15.46 -3.02 12.38
N ALA A 120 -14.50 -3.95 12.38
CA ALA A 120 -14.40 -5.01 13.38
C ALA A 120 -14.20 -4.45 14.79
N ASN A 121 -13.37 -3.42 14.91
CA ASN A 121 -13.02 -2.77 16.18
C ASN A 121 -13.95 -1.62 16.58
N ARG A 122 -14.95 -1.26 15.76
CA ARG A 122 -15.92 -0.21 16.11
C ARG A 122 -16.78 -0.66 17.31
N PRO A 123 -16.94 0.15 18.36
CA PRO A 123 -17.86 -0.16 19.45
C PRO A 123 -19.28 -0.24 18.87
N ALA A 124 -20.03 -1.30 19.24
CA ALA A 124 -21.40 -1.49 18.78
C ALA A 124 -22.22 -0.24 19.15
N GLN A 125 -22.65 0.53 18.15
CA GLN A 125 -23.59 1.62 18.41
C GLN A 125 -24.92 1.01 18.88
N PRO A 126 -25.46 1.44 20.03
CA PRO A 126 -26.80 1.05 20.42
C PRO A 126 -27.78 1.61 19.38
N ARG A 127 -28.59 0.71 18.80
CA ARG A 127 -29.72 1.05 17.92
C ARG A 127 -30.82 1.77 18.69
#